data_AF-A0A453H9X4-F1
#
_entry.id   AF-A0A453H9X4-F1
#
_cell.length_a   1.000
_cell.length_b   1.000
_cell.length_c   1.000
_cell.angle_alpha   90.00
_cell.angle_beta   90.00
_cell.angle_gamma   90.00
#
_symmetry.space_group_name_H-M   'P 1'
#
loop_
_entity.id
_entity.type
_entity.pdbx_description
1 polymer ?
#
loop_
_entity_poly.entity_id
_entity_poly.type
_entity_poly.pdbx_seq_one_letter_code
_entity_poly.pdbx_strand_id
1 'polypeptide(L)'
;GPLESWCYPPPPLATPELTRALRRTARGKRGRRARADRPRSTAPCSRRDEQRRHHLLEITLPMNYPACPPSIAADVPYLPKLQWSESSRLKDVLCQFQEHLKVLQDYWSTMDGIDKALWVVDPTKPTYAMSHHRIALGDDCYILLHVDTHKPNSLPECRFLGTDGKLERLIKNWRKNRKRWSADRKFHENLATVLDFALPQPPSVSIKDDQQADCGICYATHLPVDDELGTQSGCAADYKCENPSCSRAFHSVCLRDWLRTITTTRQSFDVLFGNCPYCSEPVAVKSTDS
;
A
#
# COMPACT_ATOMS: atom_id res chain seq x y z
N GLY A 1 -22.91 -24.30 -10.91
CA GLY A 1 -22.88 -23.99 -9.47
C GLY A 1 -22.45 -22.54 -9.32
N PRO A 2 -23.14 -21.73 -8.51
CA PRO A 2 -22.90 -20.30 -8.52
C PRO A 2 -21.61 -19.98 -7.76
N LEU A 3 -20.72 -19.24 -8.43
CA LEU A 3 -19.58 -18.54 -7.86
C LEU A 3 -20.12 -17.27 -7.21
N GLU A 4 -20.14 -17.22 -5.88
CA GLU A 4 -20.45 -16.02 -5.12
C GLU A 4 -19.36 -14.97 -5.30
N SER A 5 -19.81 -13.77 -5.65
CA SER A 5 -19.05 -12.54 -5.76
C SER A 5 -18.59 -12.04 -4.39
N TRP A 6 -17.29 -12.02 -4.14
CA TRP A 6 -16.73 -11.32 -2.98
C TRP A 6 -16.66 -9.82 -3.28
N CYS A 7 -17.76 -9.12 -3.02
CA CYS A 7 -17.76 -7.66 -2.88
C CYS A 7 -17.32 -7.31 -1.45
N TYR A 8 -16.10 -6.81 -1.28
CA TYR A 8 -15.74 -6.11 -0.05
C TYR A 8 -16.58 -4.83 0.06
N PRO A 9 -17.29 -4.58 1.18
CA PRO A 9 -17.94 -3.29 1.40
C PRO A 9 -16.87 -2.21 1.69
N PRO A 10 -17.09 -0.95 1.27
CA PRO A 10 -16.23 0.17 1.63
C PRO A 10 -16.30 0.44 3.14
N PRO A 11 -15.26 1.07 3.74
CA PRO A 11 -15.21 1.34 5.18
C PRO A 11 -16.36 2.26 5.62
N PRO A 12 -16.90 2.09 6.84
CA PRO A 12 -17.89 3.02 7.38
C PRO A 12 -17.29 4.41 7.56
N LEU A 13 -18.01 5.42 7.07
CA LEU A 13 -17.67 6.83 7.16
C LEU A 13 -17.46 7.27 8.62
N ALA A 14 -16.45 8.13 8.83
CA ALA A 14 -16.13 8.77 10.09
C ALA A 14 -17.34 9.42 10.79
N THR A 15 -17.29 9.44 12.12
CA THR A 15 -18.37 9.81 13.04
C THR A 15 -18.96 11.22 12.83
N PRO A 16 -20.23 11.47 13.28
CA PRO A 16 -20.94 12.74 13.07
C PRO A 16 -20.25 13.99 13.65
N GLU A 17 -19.37 13.82 14.64
CA GLU A 17 -18.63 14.90 15.29
C GLU A 17 -17.58 15.54 14.35
N LEU A 18 -16.95 14.76 13.47
CA LEU A 18 -16.02 15.26 12.43
C LEU A 18 -16.74 16.01 11.30
N THR A 19 -17.98 15.63 10.99
CA THR A 19 -18.80 16.34 10.00
C THR A 19 -19.25 17.72 10.50
N ARG A 20 -19.31 17.91 11.83
CA ARG A 20 -19.70 19.19 12.45
C ARG A 20 -18.55 20.20 12.50
N ALA A 21 -17.30 19.73 12.66
CA ALA A 21 -16.11 20.56 12.58
C ALA A 21 -15.87 21.11 11.16
N LEU A 22 -16.08 20.29 10.12
CA LEU A 22 -15.95 20.70 8.71
C LEU A 22 -17.07 21.64 8.23
N ARG A 23 -18.25 21.62 8.87
CA ARG A 23 -19.36 22.54 8.55
C ARG A 23 -19.23 23.91 9.23
N ARG A 24 -18.35 24.07 10.22
CA ARG A 24 -18.14 25.35 10.92
C ARG A 24 -17.07 26.23 10.27
N THR A 25 -16.23 25.71 9.39
CA THR A 25 -15.28 26.50 8.58
C THR A 25 -15.88 27.01 7.26
N ALA A 26 -17.12 26.66 6.92
CA ALA A 26 -17.82 27.07 5.70
C ALA A 26 -18.91 28.15 5.91
N ARG A 27 -18.69 29.10 6.83
CA ARG A 27 -19.47 30.35 6.90
C ARG A 27 -18.55 31.54 6.76
N GLY A 28 -18.27 31.92 5.52
CA GLY A 28 -17.52 33.12 5.22
C GLY A 28 -17.49 33.44 3.72
N LYS A 29 -18.21 34.50 3.35
CA LYS A 29 -18.16 35.27 2.10
C LYS A 29 -18.90 34.71 0.87
N ARG A 30 -20.01 35.40 0.58
CA ARG A 30 -20.70 35.45 -0.72
C ARG A 30 -19.70 35.89 -1.80
N GLY A 31 -19.69 35.20 -2.94
CA GLY A 31 -18.96 35.67 -4.12
C GLY A 31 -18.97 34.68 -5.28
N ARG A 32 -19.77 34.99 -6.31
CA ARG A 32 -19.82 34.43 -7.69
C ARG A 32 -20.12 32.93 -7.83
N ARG A 33 -21.22 32.62 -8.52
CA ARG A 33 -21.55 31.28 -9.04
C ARG A 33 -20.39 30.80 -9.92
N ALA A 34 -19.53 29.94 -9.39
CA ALA A 34 -18.70 29.07 -10.21
C ALA A 34 -19.64 28.14 -10.98
N ARG A 35 -19.40 28.01 -12.29
CA ARG A 35 -20.04 27.02 -13.15
C ARG A 35 -19.89 25.66 -12.46
N ALA A 36 -21.00 24.99 -12.17
CA ALA A 36 -20.95 23.62 -11.69
C ALA A 36 -20.29 22.77 -12.77
N ASP A 37 -19.05 22.35 -12.53
CA ASP A 37 -18.37 21.35 -13.35
C ASP A 37 -19.24 20.09 -13.29
N ARG A 38 -19.72 19.63 -14.45
CA ARG A 38 -20.50 18.39 -14.53
C ARG A 38 -19.61 17.21 -14.06
N PRO A 39 -20.17 16.17 -13.42
CA PRO A 39 -19.38 15.09 -12.84
C PRO A 39 -18.57 14.37 -13.92
N ARG A 40 -17.24 14.27 -13.73
CA ARG A 40 -16.39 13.35 -14.47
C ARG A 40 -16.79 11.93 -14.09
N SER A 41 -17.01 11.05 -15.08
CA SER A 41 -17.25 9.63 -14.80
C SER A 41 -15.91 8.90 -14.69
N THR A 42 -15.73 8.19 -13.58
CA THR A 42 -14.55 7.35 -13.34
C THR A 42 -15.01 5.90 -13.20
N ALA A 43 -14.35 4.99 -13.91
CA ALA A 43 -14.62 3.56 -13.87
C ALA A 43 -13.35 2.78 -13.53
N PRO A 44 -13.29 2.05 -12.40
CA PRO A 44 -12.20 1.14 -12.11
C PRO A 44 -12.32 -0.15 -12.93
N CYS A 45 -11.19 -0.65 -13.39
CA CYS A 45 -11.10 -1.84 -14.23
C CYS A 45 -9.87 -2.65 -13.82
N SER A 46 -10.02 -3.95 -13.54
CA SER A 46 -8.89 -4.83 -13.24
C SER A 46 -8.36 -5.49 -14.51
N ARG A 47 -7.03 -5.55 -14.65
CA ARG A 47 -6.32 -6.29 -15.70
C ARG A 47 -5.31 -7.25 -15.07
N ARG A 48 -5.12 -8.39 -15.71
CA ARG A 48 -4.09 -9.36 -15.33
C ARG A 48 -2.94 -9.29 -16.31
N ASP A 49 -1.72 -9.30 -15.80
CA ASP A 49 -0.54 -9.47 -16.63
C ASP A 49 -0.20 -10.95 -16.85
N GLU A 50 0.92 -11.21 -17.54
CA GLU A 50 1.37 -12.56 -17.91
C GLU A 50 1.79 -13.40 -16.70
N GLN A 51 2.19 -12.76 -15.60
CA GLN A 51 2.48 -13.41 -14.31
C GLN A 51 1.25 -13.50 -13.39
N ARG A 52 0.05 -13.20 -13.92
CA ARG A 52 -1.24 -13.20 -13.22
C ARG A 52 -1.33 -12.16 -12.10
N ARG A 53 -0.47 -11.14 -12.09
CA ARG A 53 -0.59 -10.00 -11.18
C ARG A 53 -1.78 -9.15 -11.57
N HIS A 54 -2.50 -8.65 -10.57
CA HIS A 54 -3.69 -7.84 -10.75
C HIS A 54 -3.34 -6.35 -10.72
N HIS A 55 -3.64 -5.65 -11.79
CA HIS A 55 -3.42 -4.22 -11.95
C HIS A 55 -4.75 -3.50 -12.01
N LEU A 56 -4.95 -2.50 -11.14
CA LEU A 56 -6.14 -1.65 -11.15
C LEU A 56 -5.91 -0.45 -12.08
N LEU A 57 -6.76 -0.31 -13.08
CA LEU A 57 -6.79 0.80 -14.01
C LEU A 57 -8.04 1.65 -13.74
N GLU A 58 -7.83 2.91 -13.40
CA GLU A 58 -8.89 3.91 -13.31
C GLU A 58 -8.93 4.70 -14.61
N ILE A 59 -10.11 4.77 -15.22
CA ILE A 59 -10.34 5.55 -16.43
C ILE A 59 -11.29 6.70 -16.10
N THR A 60 -10.88 7.93 -16.37
CA THR A 60 -11.70 9.13 -16.18
C THR A 60 -12.02 9.76 -17.53
N LEU A 61 -13.31 9.96 -17.81
CA LEU A 61 -13.78 10.54 -19.06
C LEU A 61 -13.88 12.08 -18.95
N PRO A 62 -13.29 12.83 -19.90
CA PRO A 62 -13.49 14.27 -19.97
C PRO A 62 -14.88 14.62 -20.52
N MET A 63 -15.33 15.85 -20.27
CA MET A 63 -16.65 16.33 -20.69
C MET A 63 -16.89 16.34 -22.20
N ASN A 64 -15.83 16.49 -22.98
CA ASN A 64 -15.84 16.50 -24.43
C ASN A 64 -15.37 15.16 -25.02
N TYR A 65 -15.45 14.07 -24.27
CA TYR A 65 -15.26 12.72 -24.80
C TYR A 65 -16.24 12.45 -25.95
N PRO A 66 -15.83 11.83 -27.08
CA PRO A 66 -14.50 11.27 -27.36
C PRO A 66 -13.52 12.23 -28.06
N ALA A 67 -13.88 13.51 -28.25
CA ALA A 67 -13.01 14.50 -28.91
C ALA A 67 -11.69 14.72 -28.15
N CYS A 68 -11.71 14.61 -26.82
CA CYS A 68 -10.50 14.47 -26.01
C CYS A 68 -10.31 13.04 -25.48
N PRO A 69 -9.05 12.58 -25.36
CA PRO A 69 -8.74 11.27 -24.81
C PRO A 69 -9.18 11.15 -23.35
N PRO A 70 -9.56 9.94 -22.89
CA PRO A 70 -9.70 9.67 -21.47
C PRO A 70 -8.34 9.78 -20.76
N SER A 71 -8.35 10.14 -19.49
CA SER A 71 -7.17 10.04 -18.62
C SER A 71 -7.18 8.73 -17.87
N ILE A 72 -6.01 8.13 -17.68
CA ILE A 72 -5.83 6.88 -16.93
C ILE A 72 -4.95 7.07 -15.71
N ALA A 73 -5.21 6.28 -14.67
CA ALA A 73 -4.33 6.13 -13.50
C ALA A 73 -4.23 4.65 -13.15
N ALA A 74 -3.05 4.22 -12.71
CA ALA A 74 -2.78 2.85 -12.28
C ALA A 74 -1.52 2.83 -11.40
N ASP A 75 -1.40 1.84 -10.53
CA ASP A 75 -0.16 1.55 -9.77
C ASP A 75 0.85 0.87 -10.72
N VAL A 76 1.52 1.69 -11.53
CA VAL A 76 2.57 1.26 -12.48
C VAL A 76 3.66 2.34 -12.48
N PRO A 77 4.93 2.01 -12.80
CA PRO A 77 6.05 2.96 -12.67
C PRO A 77 5.90 4.18 -13.58
N TYR A 78 5.28 3.99 -14.75
CA TYR A 78 4.89 5.05 -15.66
C TYR A 78 3.70 4.59 -16.50
N LEU A 79 2.87 5.53 -16.94
CA LEU A 79 1.69 5.25 -17.76
C LEU A 79 2.04 5.24 -19.25
N PRO A 80 1.33 4.44 -20.08
CA PRO A 80 1.49 4.50 -21.52
C PRO A 80 1.01 5.83 -22.09
N LYS A 81 1.69 6.34 -23.11
CA LYS A 81 1.16 7.43 -23.93
C LYS A 81 0.05 6.91 -24.82
N LEU A 82 -1.20 7.16 -24.42
CA LEU A 82 -2.38 6.73 -25.17
C LEU A 82 -2.38 7.31 -26.59
N GLN A 83 -2.45 6.41 -27.57
CA GLN A 83 -2.80 6.73 -28.95
C GLN A 83 -4.33 6.83 -29.02
N TRP A 84 -4.83 8.01 -29.38
CA TRP A 84 -6.26 8.32 -29.34
C TRP A 84 -6.69 9.17 -30.53
N SER A 85 -7.86 8.86 -31.07
CA SER A 85 -8.61 9.65 -32.05
C SER A 85 -10.10 9.66 -31.69
N GLU A 86 -10.90 10.50 -32.35
CA GLU A 86 -12.36 10.53 -32.12
C GLU A 86 -13.07 9.21 -32.51
N SER A 87 -12.42 8.40 -33.34
CA SER A 87 -12.88 7.04 -33.68
C SER A 87 -12.46 5.98 -32.67
N SER A 88 -11.54 6.29 -31.75
CA SER A 88 -11.16 5.39 -30.66
C SER A 88 -12.30 5.17 -29.66
N ARG A 89 -12.22 4.06 -28.93
CA ARG A 89 -13.19 3.60 -27.93
C ARG A 89 -12.46 3.18 -26.66
N LEU A 90 -13.18 3.07 -25.54
CA LEU A 90 -12.61 2.65 -24.27
C LEU A 90 -11.87 1.30 -24.34
N LYS A 91 -12.34 0.36 -25.19
CA LYS A 91 -11.64 -0.91 -25.41
C LYS A 91 -10.19 -0.71 -25.90
N ASP A 92 -9.92 0.34 -26.67
CA ASP A 92 -8.59 0.60 -27.24
C ASP A 92 -7.62 1.07 -26.15
N VAL A 93 -8.11 1.80 -25.14
CA VAL A 93 -7.35 2.13 -23.92
C VAL A 93 -6.98 0.86 -23.16
N LEU A 94 -7.93 -0.07 -23.02
CA LEU A 94 -7.71 -1.33 -22.31
C LEU A 94 -6.69 -2.22 -23.04
N CYS A 95 -6.74 -2.27 -24.37
CA CYS A 95 -5.74 -2.97 -25.18
C CYS A 95 -4.35 -2.35 -25.04
N GLN A 96 -4.24 -1.01 -25.15
CA GLN A 96 -2.97 -0.31 -24.99
C GLN A 96 -2.38 -0.50 -23.59
N PHE A 97 -3.22 -0.46 -22.55
CA PHE A 97 -2.78 -0.74 -21.19
C PHE A 97 -2.30 -2.19 -21.04
N GLN A 98 -2.99 -3.17 -21.62
CA GLN A 98 -2.57 -4.56 -21.59
C GLN A 98 -1.20 -4.77 -22.25
N GLU A 99 -0.94 -4.15 -23.41
CA GLU A 99 0.38 -4.20 -24.05
C GLU A 99 1.44 -3.51 -23.21
N HIS A 100 1.09 -2.40 -22.55
CA HIS A 100 2.00 -1.72 -21.62
C HIS A 100 2.40 -2.59 -20.43
N LEU A 101 1.47 -3.39 -19.88
CA LEU A 101 1.80 -4.36 -18.82
C LEU A 101 2.86 -5.39 -19.28
N LYS A 102 2.90 -5.74 -20.57
CA LYS A 102 3.93 -6.65 -21.11
C LYS A 102 5.31 -5.99 -21.12
N VAL A 103 5.38 -4.71 -21.51
CA VAL A 103 6.64 -3.93 -21.50
C VAL A 103 7.22 -3.83 -20.09
N LEU A 104 6.38 -3.78 -19.07
CA LEU A 104 6.80 -3.65 -17.67
C LEU A 104 7.21 -4.97 -17.00
N GLN A 105 7.10 -6.12 -17.69
CA GLN A 105 7.38 -7.43 -17.08
C GLN A 105 8.83 -7.56 -16.62
N ASP A 106 9.79 -7.09 -17.42
CA ASP A 106 11.22 -7.15 -17.08
C ASP A 106 11.51 -6.32 -15.82
N TYR A 107 10.89 -5.14 -15.71
CA TYR A 107 11.04 -4.28 -14.55
C TYR A 107 10.54 -4.96 -13.28
N TRP A 108 9.29 -5.44 -13.28
CA TRP A 108 8.76 -6.10 -12.08
C TRP A 108 9.51 -7.39 -11.75
N SER A 109 9.98 -8.14 -12.75
CA SER A 109 10.79 -9.35 -12.50
C SER A 109 12.12 -9.01 -11.83
N THR A 110 12.75 -7.88 -12.18
CA THR A 110 13.94 -7.40 -11.49
C THR A 110 13.63 -6.95 -10.06
N MET A 111 12.53 -6.23 -9.83
CA MET A 111 12.09 -5.83 -8.49
C MET A 111 11.79 -7.05 -7.60
N ASP A 112 11.02 -8.01 -8.10
CA ASP A 112 10.72 -9.28 -7.39
C ASP A 112 12.02 -10.04 -7.06
N GLY A 113 13.00 -10.01 -7.97
CA GLY A 113 14.32 -10.60 -7.76
C GLY A 113 15.16 -9.88 -6.68
N ILE A 114 15.02 -8.57 -6.56
CA ILE A 114 15.63 -7.76 -5.49
C ILE A 114 15.00 -8.14 -4.15
N ASP A 115 13.66 -8.10 -4.06
CA ASP A 115 12.90 -8.41 -2.85
C ASP A 115 13.19 -9.80 -2.31
N LYS A 116 13.35 -10.77 -3.21
CA LYS A 116 13.64 -12.15 -2.84
C LYS A 116 15.07 -12.38 -2.38
N ALA A 117 16.05 -11.67 -2.96
CA ALA A 117 17.47 -11.99 -2.78
C ALA A 117 18.18 -11.08 -1.77
N LEU A 118 17.65 -9.88 -1.51
CA LEU A 118 18.31 -8.84 -0.71
C LEU A 118 17.50 -8.52 0.53
N TRP A 119 18.18 -8.10 1.61
CA TRP A 119 17.50 -7.61 2.80
C TRP A 119 16.94 -6.20 2.57
N VAL A 120 15.75 -6.13 1.99
CA VAL A 120 14.99 -4.90 1.79
C VAL A 120 14.36 -4.47 3.12
N VAL A 121 14.64 -3.24 3.54
CA VAL A 121 14.14 -2.64 4.80
C VAL A 121 12.99 -1.68 4.53
N ASP A 122 12.99 -1.06 3.35
CA ASP A 122 11.93 -0.13 2.91
C ASP A 122 11.85 -0.18 1.38
N PRO A 123 10.65 -0.30 0.80
CA PRO A 123 9.33 -0.40 1.45
C PRO A 123 9.11 -1.76 2.16
N THR A 124 8.26 -1.79 3.20
CA THR A 124 7.83 -3.05 3.84
C THR A 124 6.75 -3.78 3.03
N LYS A 125 5.98 -3.03 2.23
CA LYS A 125 4.97 -3.53 1.29
C LYS A 125 5.19 -2.84 -0.06
N PRO A 126 5.91 -3.45 -1.01
CA PRO A 126 6.18 -2.83 -2.29
C PRO A 126 4.90 -2.66 -3.11
N THR A 127 4.80 -1.55 -3.85
CA THR A 127 3.75 -1.30 -4.84
C THR A 127 4.34 -1.46 -6.25
N TYR A 128 3.50 -1.68 -7.24
CA TYR A 128 3.97 -1.91 -8.61
C TYR A 128 4.56 -0.65 -9.26
N ALA A 129 4.24 0.55 -8.76
CA ALA A 129 4.86 1.79 -9.21
C ALA A 129 6.23 2.11 -8.58
N MET A 130 6.65 1.36 -7.56
CA MET A 130 7.78 1.77 -6.73
C MET A 130 9.14 1.37 -7.32
N SER A 131 9.91 2.38 -7.71
CA SER A 131 11.22 2.21 -8.35
C SER A 131 12.43 2.26 -7.40
N HIS A 132 12.22 2.37 -6.09
CA HIS A 132 13.31 2.52 -5.13
C HIS A 132 13.22 1.51 -3.99
N HIS A 133 14.36 1.00 -3.52
CA HIS A 133 14.47 0.05 -2.41
C HIS A 133 15.65 0.41 -1.52
N ARG A 134 15.44 0.43 -0.21
CA ARG A 134 16.48 0.59 0.81
C ARG A 134 16.91 -0.78 1.30
N ILE A 135 18.16 -1.13 1.03
CA ILE A 135 18.74 -2.44 1.35
C ILE A 135 19.68 -2.31 2.53
N ALA A 136 19.57 -3.23 3.49
CA ALA A 136 20.50 -3.32 4.61
C ALA A 136 21.86 -3.85 4.16
N LEU A 137 22.92 -3.18 4.61
CA LEU A 137 24.31 -3.61 4.44
C LEU A 137 24.93 -4.09 5.76
N GLY A 138 24.17 -4.08 6.86
CA GLY A 138 24.60 -4.40 8.23
C GLY A 138 25.29 -3.23 8.93
N ASP A 139 25.41 -3.28 10.26
CA ASP A 139 26.00 -2.23 11.10
C ASP A 139 25.36 -0.85 10.87
N ASP A 140 24.03 -0.81 10.83
CA ASP A 140 23.22 0.40 10.55
C ASP A 140 23.61 1.16 9.27
N CYS A 141 24.24 0.46 8.32
CA CYS A 141 24.55 0.95 6.99
C CYS A 141 23.50 0.47 5.99
N TYR A 142 23.07 1.36 5.10
CA TYR A 142 22.07 1.09 4.09
C TYR A 142 22.48 1.66 2.73
N ILE A 143 21.93 1.06 1.68
CA ILE A 143 21.95 1.62 0.33
C ILE A 143 20.53 1.79 -0.16
N LEU A 144 20.16 3.02 -0.50
CA LEU A 144 18.95 3.32 -1.24
C LEU A 144 19.26 3.22 -2.73
N LEU A 145 18.64 2.26 -3.40
CA LEU A 145 18.75 2.07 -4.85
C LEU A 145 17.53 2.66 -5.53
N HIS A 146 17.74 3.27 -6.69
CA HIS A 146 16.71 3.66 -7.65
C HIS A 146 16.95 2.86 -8.94
N VAL A 147 16.00 1.99 -9.26
CA VAL A 147 16.02 1.12 -10.43
C VAL A 147 15.40 1.87 -11.62
N ASP A 148 16.12 1.91 -12.74
CA ASP A 148 15.59 2.48 -13.99
C ASP A 148 14.46 1.59 -14.51
N THR A 149 13.26 2.16 -14.65
CA THR A 149 12.05 1.44 -15.02
C THR A 149 12.04 0.97 -16.48
N HIS A 150 12.85 1.59 -17.34
CA HIS A 150 13.02 1.22 -18.74
C HIS A 150 14.22 0.29 -18.96
N LYS A 151 15.20 0.32 -18.05
CA LYS A 151 16.41 -0.50 -18.10
C LYS A 151 16.69 -1.12 -16.72
N PRO A 152 15.83 -2.02 -16.23
CA PRO A 152 15.85 -2.46 -14.83
C PRO A 152 17.13 -3.21 -14.43
N ASN A 153 17.80 -3.87 -15.38
CA ASN A 153 19.07 -4.56 -15.14
C ASN A 153 20.31 -3.68 -15.35
N SER A 154 20.14 -2.39 -15.66
CA SER A 154 21.27 -1.44 -15.77
C SER A 154 21.78 -1.03 -14.39
N LEU A 155 22.94 -0.35 -14.34
CA LEU A 155 23.52 0.14 -13.10
C LEU A 155 22.54 1.14 -12.44
N PRO A 156 22.03 0.86 -11.23
CA PRO A 156 21.07 1.74 -10.58
C PRO A 156 21.73 3.02 -10.06
N GLU A 157 20.94 4.07 -9.92
CA GLU A 157 21.34 5.20 -9.09
C GLU A 157 21.28 4.78 -7.61
N CYS A 158 22.19 5.30 -6.80
CA CYS A 158 22.27 4.89 -5.41
C CYS A 158 22.67 6.01 -4.45
N ARG A 159 22.19 5.93 -3.22
CA ARG A 159 22.62 6.73 -2.09
C ARG A 159 22.98 5.83 -0.91
N PHE A 160 24.16 6.05 -0.36
CA PHE A 160 24.64 5.37 0.84
C PHE A 160 24.20 6.14 2.10
N LEU A 161 23.77 5.42 3.13
CA LEU A 161 23.24 5.96 4.39
C LEU A 161 23.90 5.23 5.58
N GLY A 162 24.30 5.97 6.61
CA GLY A 162 25.00 5.45 7.80
C GLY A 162 26.17 6.35 8.20
N THR A 163 26.80 6.08 9.35
CA THR A 163 27.86 6.93 9.95
C THR A 163 29.17 6.19 10.21
N ASP A 164 29.53 5.21 9.38
CA ASP A 164 30.65 4.30 9.63
C ASP A 164 31.74 4.38 8.53
N GLY A 165 33.01 4.15 8.90
CA GLY A 165 34.11 3.93 7.96
C GLY A 165 33.90 2.72 7.03
N LYS A 166 33.07 1.75 7.43
CA LYS A 166 32.53 0.72 6.52
C LYS A 166 31.85 1.34 5.29
N LEU A 167 31.05 2.39 5.49
CA LEU A 167 30.31 3.05 4.42
C LEU A 167 31.25 3.75 3.43
N GLU A 168 32.31 4.40 3.93
CA GLU A 168 33.32 5.04 3.08
C GLU A 168 34.04 4.03 2.18
N ARG A 169 34.38 2.86 2.73
CA ARG A 169 34.96 1.75 1.96
C ARG A 169 34.01 1.28 0.86
N LEU A 170 32.72 1.10 1.18
CA LEU A 170 31.71 0.67 0.22
C LEU A 170 31.50 1.71 -0.90
N ILE A 171 31.47 3.00 -0.57
CA ILE A 171 31.39 4.09 -1.55
C ILE A 171 32.62 4.08 -2.48
N LYS A 172 33.82 3.88 -1.93
CA LYS A 172 35.06 3.78 -2.72
C LYS A 172 35.03 2.58 -3.66
N ASN A 173 34.58 1.42 -3.16
CA ASN A 173 34.44 0.20 -3.95
C ASN A 173 33.42 0.40 -5.08
N TRP A 174 32.26 0.98 -4.79
CA TRP A 174 31.24 1.31 -5.79
C TRP A 174 31.82 2.16 -6.93
N ARG A 175 32.51 3.27 -6.59
CA ARG A 175 33.12 4.17 -7.59
C ARG A 175 34.15 3.45 -8.47
N LYS A 176 34.97 2.59 -7.87
CA LYS A 176 36.00 1.82 -8.56
C LYS A 176 35.41 0.73 -9.48
N ASN A 177 34.41 0.01 -8.98
CA ASN A 177 33.94 -1.24 -9.57
C ASN A 177 32.65 -1.10 -10.39
N ARG A 178 31.96 0.06 -10.41
CA ARG A 178 30.68 0.23 -11.14
C ARG A 178 30.71 -0.17 -12.61
N LYS A 179 31.87 -0.10 -13.28
CA LYS A 179 32.05 -0.54 -14.67
C LYS A 179 31.96 -2.06 -14.86
N ARG A 180 32.02 -2.82 -13.77
CA ARG A 180 31.87 -4.29 -13.75
C ARG A 180 30.40 -4.73 -13.70
N TRP A 181 29.47 -3.79 -13.56
CA TRP A 181 28.04 -4.08 -13.63
C TRP A 181 27.68 -4.55 -15.05
N SER A 182 26.99 -5.68 -15.15
CA SER A 182 26.51 -6.23 -16.42
C SER A 182 25.02 -6.53 -16.36
N ALA A 183 24.27 -6.12 -17.38
CA ALA A 183 22.83 -6.37 -17.47
C ALA A 183 22.47 -7.86 -17.57
N ASP A 184 23.43 -8.71 -17.94
CA ASP A 184 23.23 -10.16 -18.08
C ASP A 184 23.38 -10.93 -16.75
N ARG A 185 23.81 -10.25 -15.68
CA ARG A 185 24.00 -10.84 -14.36
C ARG A 185 22.83 -10.53 -13.44
N LYS A 186 22.57 -11.43 -12.49
CA LYS A 186 21.54 -11.19 -11.47
C LYS A 186 21.88 -9.94 -10.66
N PHE A 187 20.85 -9.18 -10.30
CA PHE A 187 21.00 -7.88 -9.65
C PHE A 187 21.82 -7.96 -8.34
N HIS A 188 21.53 -8.92 -7.46
CA HIS A 188 22.25 -9.10 -6.20
C HIS A 188 23.73 -9.49 -6.40
N GLU A 189 24.04 -10.31 -7.42
CA GLU A 189 25.41 -10.69 -7.74
C GLU A 189 26.21 -9.49 -8.26
N ASN A 190 25.59 -8.66 -9.09
CA ASN A 190 26.16 -7.39 -9.53
C ASN A 190 26.43 -6.47 -8.34
N LEU A 191 25.45 -6.29 -7.46
CA LEU A 191 25.58 -5.43 -6.29
C LEU A 191 26.72 -5.89 -5.37
N ALA A 192 26.80 -7.19 -5.07
CA ALA A 192 27.89 -7.77 -4.28
C ALA A 192 29.26 -7.57 -4.96
N THR A 193 29.32 -7.76 -6.28
CA THR A 193 30.56 -7.58 -7.08
C THR A 193 31.04 -6.12 -7.08
N VAL A 194 30.11 -5.17 -7.22
CA VAL A 194 30.44 -3.74 -7.27
C VAL A 194 30.83 -3.22 -5.89
N LEU A 195 30.11 -3.63 -4.84
CA LEU A 195 30.46 -3.27 -3.47
C LEU A 195 31.70 -3.99 -2.96
N ASP A 196 32.12 -5.08 -3.62
CA ASP A 196 33.16 -6.00 -3.16
C ASP A 196 32.90 -6.42 -1.71
N PHE A 197 31.67 -6.87 -1.49
CA PHE A 197 31.10 -7.08 -0.16
C PHE A 197 30.08 -8.21 -0.21
N ALA A 198 30.15 -9.10 0.79
CA ALA A 198 29.15 -10.13 0.99
C ALA A 198 27.87 -9.50 1.56
N LEU A 199 26.82 -9.44 0.74
CA LEU A 199 25.55 -8.84 1.14
C LEU A 199 24.89 -9.66 2.26
N PRO A 200 24.34 -9.00 3.31
CA PRO A 200 23.53 -9.67 4.31
C PRO A 200 22.39 -10.42 3.65
N GLN A 201 22.12 -11.63 4.15
CA GLN A 201 20.93 -12.34 3.74
C GLN A 201 19.70 -11.67 4.34
N PRO A 202 18.55 -11.71 3.65
CA PRO A 202 17.27 -11.45 4.29
C PRO A 202 17.18 -12.31 5.57
N PRO A 203 16.67 -11.76 6.69
CA PRO A 203 16.47 -12.56 7.88
C PRO A 203 15.63 -13.80 7.51
N SER A 204 16.17 -15.00 7.76
CA SER A 204 15.44 -16.25 7.53
C SER A 204 14.17 -16.19 8.37
N VAL A 205 13.02 -16.17 7.70
CA VAL A 205 11.73 -16.09 8.35
C VAL A 205 11.46 -17.40 9.09
N SER A 206 12.02 -17.52 10.30
CA SER A 206 11.24 -17.88 11.48
C SER A 206 10.96 -16.58 12.25
N ILE A 207 10.47 -15.57 11.52
CA ILE A 207 9.59 -14.61 12.15
C ILE A 207 8.42 -15.51 12.54
N LYS A 208 8.32 -15.83 13.84
CA LYS A 208 7.02 -16.16 14.42
C LYS A 208 6.08 -15.17 13.78
N ASP A 209 5.15 -15.71 13.04
CA ASP A 209 4.02 -15.03 12.47
C ASP A 209 3.32 -14.28 13.60
N ASP A 210 3.85 -13.12 13.99
CA ASP A 210 3.04 -12.00 14.43
C ASP A 210 2.37 -11.49 13.15
N GLN A 211 1.51 -12.35 12.59
CA GLN A 211 0.22 -11.99 12.03
C GLN A 211 -0.60 -11.33 13.14
N GLN A 212 -0.06 -10.28 13.74
CA GLN A 212 -0.80 -9.40 14.60
C GLN A 212 -1.68 -8.63 13.62
N ALA A 213 -2.87 -9.15 13.40
CA ALA A 213 -3.78 -8.63 12.41
C ALA A 213 -4.10 -7.18 12.75
N ASP A 214 -3.90 -6.27 11.77
CA ASP A 214 -4.23 -4.86 11.92
C ASP A 214 -5.67 -4.70 12.43
N CYS A 215 -5.86 -3.86 13.44
CA CYS A 215 -7.18 -3.58 13.99
C CYS A 215 -8.13 -3.07 12.88
N GLY A 216 -9.32 -3.65 12.78
CA GLY A 216 -10.34 -3.29 11.79
C GLY A 216 -10.99 -1.91 11.98
N ILE A 217 -10.56 -1.12 12.96
CA ILE A 217 -11.11 0.22 13.24
C ILE A 217 -10.03 1.28 13.09
N CYS A 218 -8.90 1.13 13.80
CA CYS A 218 -7.81 2.10 13.75
C CYS A 218 -6.71 1.76 12.74
N TYR A 219 -6.73 0.56 12.13
CA TYR A 219 -5.75 0.06 11.18
C TYR A 219 -4.30 0.02 11.69
N ALA A 220 -4.09 0.16 13.00
CA ALA A 220 -2.81 -0.01 13.64
C ALA A 220 -2.64 -1.46 14.14
N THR A 221 -1.39 -1.94 14.13
CA THR A 221 -0.99 -3.20 14.76
C THR A 221 -0.95 -3.08 16.29
N HIS A 222 -0.58 -1.89 16.80
CA HIS A 222 -0.50 -1.59 18.22
C HIS A 222 -1.11 -0.21 18.50
N LEU A 223 -1.73 -0.04 19.67
CA LEU A 223 -2.14 1.28 20.17
C LEU A 223 -0.92 2.17 20.44
N PRO A 224 -1.04 3.50 20.33
CA PRO A 224 0.04 4.41 20.70
C PRO A 224 0.39 4.26 22.19
N VAL A 225 1.65 4.57 22.53
CA VAL A 225 2.07 4.63 23.93
C VAL A 225 1.59 5.96 24.51
N ASP A 226 0.54 5.90 25.32
CA ASP A 226 -0.10 7.03 25.97
C ASP A 226 -0.43 6.69 27.43
N ASP A 227 -0.16 7.62 28.36
CA ASP A 227 -0.47 7.48 29.78
C ASP A 227 -1.99 7.45 30.02
N GLU A 228 -2.80 8.07 29.14
CA GLU A 228 -4.27 8.05 29.22
C GLU A 228 -4.86 6.68 28.86
N LEU A 229 -4.14 5.85 28.08
CA LEU A 229 -4.57 4.50 27.69
C LEU A 229 -4.22 3.43 28.75
N GLY A 230 -3.50 3.80 29.81
CA GLY A 230 -3.18 2.92 30.94
C GLY A 230 -2.57 1.58 30.47
N THR A 231 -3.15 0.46 30.90
CA THR A 231 -2.68 -0.89 30.57
C THR A 231 -2.88 -1.30 29.10
N GLN A 232 -3.62 -0.52 28.32
CA GLN A 232 -3.88 -0.75 26.88
C GLN A 232 -2.87 -0.02 25.98
N SER A 233 -2.00 0.78 26.58
CA SER A 233 -0.92 1.52 25.92
C SER A 233 0.06 0.56 25.26
N GLY A 234 0.29 0.71 23.95
CA GLY A 234 1.16 -0.20 23.19
C GLY A 234 0.59 -1.60 22.93
N CYS A 235 -0.66 -1.90 23.31
CA CYS A 235 -1.24 -3.22 23.12
C CYS A 235 -1.61 -3.51 21.67
N ALA A 236 -1.44 -4.77 21.28
CA ALA A 236 -1.90 -5.29 20.01
C ALA A 236 -3.40 -5.62 20.00
N ALA A 237 -3.96 -5.87 18.81
CA ALA A 237 -5.35 -6.30 18.67
C ALA A 237 -5.62 -7.60 19.46
N ASP A 238 -6.49 -7.49 20.46
CA ASP A 238 -6.80 -8.51 21.47
C ASP A 238 -8.22 -9.08 21.33
N TYR A 239 -9.03 -8.53 20.43
CA TYR A 239 -10.38 -8.99 20.13
C TYR A 239 -10.47 -9.53 18.70
N LYS A 240 -11.07 -10.71 18.51
CA LYS A 240 -11.29 -11.29 17.18
C LYS A 240 -12.77 -11.65 16.99
N CYS A 241 -13.33 -11.26 15.85
CA CYS A 241 -14.68 -11.64 15.47
C CYS A 241 -14.82 -13.17 15.41
N GLU A 242 -15.84 -13.72 16.07
CA GLU A 242 -16.07 -15.17 16.17
C GLU A 242 -16.57 -15.80 14.86
N ASN A 243 -17.12 -15.00 13.93
CA ASN A 243 -17.52 -15.49 12.62
C ASN A 243 -16.27 -15.94 11.82
N PRO A 244 -16.12 -17.25 11.50
CA PRO A 244 -14.94 -17.78 10.81
C PRO A 244 -14.73 -17.20 9.41
N SER A 245 -15.81 -16.78 8.73
CA SER A 245 -15.75 -16.12 7.43
C SER A 245 -15.32 -14.65 7.52
N CYS A 246 -15.37 -14.04 8.71
CA CYS A 246 -14.95 -12.66 8.94
C CYS A 246 -13.57 -12.60 9.57
N SER A 247 -13.41 -13.21 10.76
CA SER A 247 -12.15 -13.34 11.50
C SER A 247 -11.37 -12.04 11.77
N ARG A 248 -12.01 -10.87 11.61
CA ARG A 248 -11.37 -9.56 11.75
C ARG A 248 -10.94 -9.30 13.20
N ALA A 249 -9.74 -8.77 13.37
CA ALA A 249 -9.17 -8.42 14.66
C ALA A 249 -9.42 -6.93 15.00
N PHE A 250 -9.52 -6.61 16.29
CA PHE A 250 -9.73 -5.28 16.82
C PHE A 250 -9.00 -5.13 18.15
N HIS A 251 -8.60 -3.90 18.51
CA HIS A 251 -8.36 -3.58 19.91
C HIS A 251 -9.71 -3.52 20.65
N SER A 252 -9.79 -4.08 21.84
CA SER A 252 -10.96 -4.02 22.70
C SER A 252 -11.41 -2.58 22.94
N VAL A 253 -10.47 -1.65 23.11
CA VAL A 253 -10.75 -0.21 23.24
C VAL A 253 -11.43 0.35 21.98
N CYS A 254 -10.91 0.04 20.78
CA CYS A 254 -11.47 0.53 19.53
C CYS A 254 -12.89 -0.02 19.30
N LEU A 255 -13.11 -1.30 19.58
CA LEU A 255 -14.42 -1.91 19.43
C LEU A 255 -15.42 -1.39 20.47
N ARG A 256 -14.98 -1.19 21.72
CA ARG A 256 -15.78 -0.58 22.80
C ARG A 256 -16.25 0.81 22.42
N ASP A 257 -15.34 1.67 21.98
CA ASP A 257 -15.66 3.05 21.61
C ASP A 257 -16.58 3.08 20.39
N TRP A 258 -16.34 2.22 19.40
CA TRP A 258 -17.25 2.04 18.27
C TRP A 258 -18.67 1.67 18.72
N LEU A 259 -18.81 0.63 19.55
CA LEU A 259 -20.12 0.17 20.03
C LEU A 259 -20.84 1.25 20.86
N ARG A 260 -20.13 2.08 21.62
CA ARG A 260 -20.72 3.21 22.36
C ARG A 260 -21.33 4.28 21.44
N THR A 261 -20.91 4.38 20.19
CA THR A 261 -21.50 5.32 19.22
C THR A 261 -22.78 4.81 18.54
N ILE A 262 -23.12 3.52 18.70
CA ILE A 262 -24.27 2.89 18.07
C ILE A 262 -25.45 2.85 19.04
N THR A 263 -26.59 3.40 18.63
CA THR A 263 -27.81 3.49 19.45
C THR A 263 -28.47 2.15 19.75
N THR A 264 -28.18 1.11 18.98
CA THR A 264 -28.74 -0.24 19.16
C THR A 264 -27.86 -1.15 20.03
N THR A 265 -26.68 -0.68 20.45
CA THR A 265 -25.82 -1.41 21.37
C THR A 265 -26.52 -1.58 22.71
N ARG A 266 -26.47 -2.80 23.24
CA ARG A 266 -27.02 -3.13 24.57
C ARG A 266 -25.87 -3.28 25.55
N GLN A 267 -26.05 -2.79 26.76
CA GLN A 267 -25.12 -3.05 27.84
C GLN A 267 -25.79 -3.96 28.87
N SER A 268 -25.07 -5.00 29.30
CA SER A 268 -25.45 -5.82 30.44
C SER A 268 -24.24 -5.94 31.36
N PHE A 269 -24.38 -5.45 32.60
CA PHE A 269 -23.27 -5.29 33.54
C PHE A 269 -22.08 -4.53 32.92
N ASP A 270 -20.91 -5.17 32.90
CA ASP A 270 -19.66 -4.65 32.37
C ASP A 270 -19.39 -5.09 30.92
N VAL A 271 -20.41 -5.55 30.18
CA VAL A 271 -20.26 -6.03 28.79
C VAL A 271 -21.20 -5.28 27.84
N LEU A 272 -20.63 -4.77 26.75
CA LEU A 272 -21.33 -4.19 25.60
C LEU A 272 -21.57 -5.26 24.54
N PHE A 273 -22.81 -5.39 24.11
CA PHE A 273 -23.27 -6.28 23.05
C PHE A 273 -23.71 -5.46 21.85
N GLY A 274 -23.18 -5.76 20.68
CA GLY A 274 -23.58 -5.13 19.43
C GLY A 274 -23.20 -5.99 18.24
N ASN A 275 -22.96 -5.36 17.10
CA ASN A 275 -22.68 -6.06 15.84
C ASN A 275 -21.28 -5.72 15.31
N CYS A 276 -20.59 -6.70 14.74
CA CYS A 276 -19.30 -6.54 14.10
C CYS A 276 -19.40 -5.52 12.95
N PRO A 277 -18.47 -4.54 12.84
CA PRO A 277 -18.51 -3.53 11.78
C PRO A 277 -18.41 -4.08 10.34
N TYR A 278 -17.96 -5.33 10.19
CA TYR A 278 -17.66 -5.94 8.89
C TYR A 278 -18.72 -6.95 8.45
N CYS A 279 -19.12 -7.86 9.32
CA CYS A 279 -20.05 -8.94 8.98
C CYS A 279 -21.43 -8.79 9.64
N SER A 280 -21.62 -7.78 10.49
CA SER A 280 -22.85 -7.56 11.26
C SER A 280 -23.24 -8.68 12.23
N GLU A 281 -22.41 -9.72 12.40
CA GLU A 281 -22.62 -10.76 13.42
C GLU A 281 -22.42 -10.22 14.84
N PRO A 282 -23.06 -10.83 15.86
CA PRO A 282 -22.95 -10.39 17.25
C PRO A 282 -21.51 -10.35 17.76
N VAL A 283 -21.18 -9.29 18.50
CA VAL A 283 -19.91 -9.11 19.22
C VAL A 283 -20.17 -8.65 20.64
N ALA A 284 -19.29 -9.03 21.56
CA ALA A 284 -19.37 -8.69 22.98
C ALA A 284 -18.00 -8.24 23.50
N VAL A 285 -17.90 -7.05 24.10
CA VAL A 285 -16.65 -6.50 24.63
C VAL A 285 -16.87 -5.86 26.01
N LYS A 286 -15.89 -5.93 26.91
CA LYS A 286 -16.00 -5.31 28.23
C LYS A 286 -16.09 -3.78 28.15
N SER A 287 -16.91 -3.17 28.99
CA SER A 287 -17.16 -1.72 29.03
C SER A 287 -16.09 -0.93 29.77
N THR A 288 -15.29 -1.58 30.62
CA THR A 288 -14.20 -1.00 31.42
C THR A 288 -13.04 -1.98 31.48
N ASP A 289 -11.82 -1.47 31.59
CA ASP A 289 -10.64 -2.30 31.85
C ASP A 289 -10.57 -2.61 33.36
N SER A 290 -10.31 -3.87 33.70
CA SER A 290 -10.01 -4.30 35.07
C SER A 290 -8.50 -4.33 35.29
#